data_AF-A0A1H2GBK3-F1
#
_entry.id   AF-A0A1H2GBK3-F1
#
_cell.length_a   1.000
_cell.length_b   1.000
_cell.length_c   1.000
_cell.angle_alpha   90.00
_cell.angle_beta   90.00
_cell.angle_gamma   90.00
#
_symmetry.space_group_name_H-M   'P 1'
#
loop_
_entity.id
_entity.type
_entity.pdbx_description
1 polymer ?
#
loop_
_entity_poly.entity_id
_entity_poly.type
_entity_poly.pdbx_seq_one_letter_code
_entity_poly.pdbx_strand_id
1 'polypeptide(L)' 'MPSQRKHLYIREQDVDLWERAAQYAQEQRLSMGGLIMFALEAYLAEHESRPDAE' A
#
# COMPACT_ATOMS: atom_id res chain seq x y z
N MET A 1 -19.87 -5.62 14.57
CA MET A 1 -18.41 -5.56 14.83
C MET A 1 -17.99 -4.11 14.66
N PRO A 2 -17.46 -3.40 15.68
CA PRO A 2 -16.93 -2.07 15.46
C PRO A 2 -15.76 -2.18 14.48
N SER A 3 -15.86 -1.46 13.36
CA SER A 3 -14.80 -1.37 12.36
C SER A 3 -13.58 -0.71 13.02
N GLN A 4 -12.53 -1.49 13.29
CA GLN A 4 -11.29 -0.93 13.83
C GLN A 4 -10.64 -0.03 12.78
N ARG A 5 -10.83 1.28 12.91
CA ARG A 5 -10.18 2.27 12.06
C ARG A 5 -8.68 2.26 12.36
N LYS A 6 -7.86 2.12 11.31
CA LYS A 6 -6.40 2.23 11.39
C LYS A 6 -5.97 3.56 10.78
N HIS A 7 -4.93 4.15 11.34
CA HIS A 7 -4.33 5.39 10.85
C HIS A 7 -2.92 5.08 10.35
N LEU A 8 -2.55 5.67 9.21
CA LEU A 8 -1.22 5.58 8.63
C LEU A 8 -0.58 6.97 8.73
N TYR A 9 0.67 7.00 9.17
CA TYR A 9 1.49 8.21 9.23
C TYR A 9 2.51 8.16 8.12
N ILE A 10 2.61 9.25 7.36
CA ILE A 10 3.53 9.38 6.24
C ILE A 10 4.56 10.44 6.60
N ARG A 11 5.83 10.12 6.37
CA ARG A 11 6.92 11.06 6.60
C ARG A 11 6.86 12.15 5.55
N GLU A 12 7.31 13.34 5.89
CA GLU A 12 7.29 14.50 4.99
C GLU A 12 7.95 14.21 3.63
N GLN A 13 9.08 13.53 3.64
CA GLN A 13 9.82 13.10 2.44
C GLN A 13 9.07 12.13 1.52
N ASP A 14 8.03 11.46 2.02
CA ASP A 14 7.26 10.45 1.29
C ASP A 14 5.89 11.00 0.82
N VAL A 15 5.59 12.28 1.11
CA VAL A 15 4.30 12.90 0.76
C VAL A 15 4.09 12.93 -0.75
N ASP A 16 5.11 13.28 -1.53
CA ASP A 16 5.01 13.32 -3.00
C ASP A 16 4.66 11.93 -3.58
N LEU A 17 5.21 10.86 -3.00
CA LEU A 17 4.89 9.49 -3.39
C LEU A 17 3.44 9.15 -3.04
N TRP A 18 2.98 9.56 -1.86
CA TRP A 18 1.60 9.36 -1.43
C TRP A 18 0.61 10.08 -2.33
N GLU A 19 0.87 11.33 -2.71
CA GLU A 19 -0.02 12.11 -3.59
C GLU A 19 -0.16 11.44 -4.97
N ARG A 20 0.96 10.95 -5.53
CA ARG A 20 0.94 10.18 -6.78
C ARG A 20 0.14 8.89 -6.64
N ALA A 21 0.28 8.18 -5.52
CA ALA A 21 -0.49 6.96 -5.25
C ALA A 21 -1.98 7.26 -5.09
N ALA A 22 -2.34 8.37 -4.42
CA ALA A 22 -3.72 8.81 -4.25
C ALA A 22 -4.38 9.18 -5.60
N GLN A 23 -3.64 9.86 -6.47
CA GLN A 23 -4.11 10.16 -7.83
C GLN A 23 -4.34 8.86 -8.62
N TYR A 24 -3.38 7.94 -8.59
CA TYR A 24 -3.54 6.63 -9.25
C TYR A 24 -4.76 5.86 -8.71
N ALA A 25 -4.94 5.82 -7.38
CA ALA A 25 -6.11 5.17 -6.77
C ALA A 25 -7.42 5.78 -7.28
N GLN A 26 -7.49 7.11 -7.37
CA GLN A 26 -8.66 7.82 -7.88
C GLN A 26 -8.95 7.46 -9.35
N GLU A 27 -7.93 7.47 -10.21
CA GLU A 27 -8.06 7.11 -11.63
C GLU A 27 -8.55 5.67 -11.81
N GLN A 28 -8.11 4.75 -10.92
CA GLN A 28 -8.52 3.35 -10.92
C GLN A 28 -9.81 3.08 -10.13
N ARG A 29 -10.49 4.10 -9.60
CA ARG A 29 -11.67 3.98 -8.73
C ARG A 29 -11.46 3.07 -7.51
N LEU A 30 -10.23 3.05 -6.99
CA LEU A 30 -9.83 2.32 -5.81
C LEU A 30 -9.82 3.24 -4.58
N SER A 31 -10.14 2.65 -3.42
CA SER A 31 -9.82 3.33 -2.16
C SER A 31 -8.31 3.26 -1.92
N MET A 32 -7.78 4.24 -1.19
CA MET A 32 -6.36 4.26 -0.85
C MET A 32 -5.96 3.05 -0.02
N GLY A 33 -6.83 2.59 0.89
CA GLY A 33 -6.62 1.32 1.60
C GLY A 33 -6.57 0.11 0.66
N GLY A 34 -7.43 0.07 -0.36
CA GLY A 34 -7.43 -1.00 -1.36
C GLY A 34 -6.14 -1.05 -2.18
N LEU A 35 -5.65 0.11 -2.63
CA LEU A 35 -4.37 0.17 -3.35
C LEU A 35 -3.19 -0.29 -2.49
N ILE A 36 -3.16 0.08 -1.21
CA ILE A 36 -2.12 -0.38 -0.27
C ILE A 36 -2.15 -1.90 -0.11
N MET A 37 -3.35 -2.49 0.03
CA MET A 37 -3.48 -3.95 0.15
C MET A 37 -2.98 -4.66 -1.12
N PHE A 38 -3.34 -4.18 -2.31
CA PHE A 38 -2.82 -4.75 -3.56
C PHE A 38 -1.28 -4.64 -3.66
N ALA A 39 -0.72 -3.50 -3.30
CA ALA A 39 0.74 -3.30 -3.31
C ALA A 39 1.44 -4.25 -2.32
N LEU A 40 0.86 -4.46 -1.13
CA LEU A 40 1.38 -5.39 -0.13
C LEU A 40 1.31 -6.84 -0.61
N GLU A 41 0.20 -7.28 -1.20
CA GLU A 41 0.06 -8.62 -1.78
C GLU A 41 1.12 -8.88 -2.85
N ALA A 42 1.34 -7.93 -3.75
CA ALA A 42 2.37 -8.03 -4.79
C ALA A 42 3.78 -8.11 -4.19
N TYR A 43 4.10 -7.22 -3.25
CA TYR A 43 5.39 -7.21 -2.57
C TYR A 43 5.68 -8.52 -1.83
N LEU A 44 4.70 -9.05 -1.10
CA LEU A 44 4.84 -10.31 -0.38
C LEU A 44 5.02 -11.48 -1.35
N ALA A 45 4.26 -11.54 -2.45
CA ALA A 45 4.42 -12.60 -3.45
C ALA A 45 5.83 -12.59 -4.07
N GLU A 46 6.41 -11.41 -4.32
CA GLU A 46 7.78 -11.26 -4.82
C GLU A 46 8.85 -11.68 -3.80
N HIS A 47 8.58 -11.55 -2.51
CA HIS A 47 9.55 -11.83 -1.44
C HIS A 47 9.42 -13.23 -0.83
N GLU A 48 8.22 -13.81 -0.76
CA GLU A 48 8.03 -15.22 -0.39
C GLU A 48 8.60 -16.17 -1.46
N SER A 49 8.69 -15.71 -2.71
CA SER A 49 9.34 -16.44 -3.81
C SER A 49 10.87 -16.42 -3.75
N ARG A 50 11.45 -15.72 -2.77
CA ARG A 50 12.89 -15.69 -2.51
C ARG A 50 13.14 -16.62 -1.32
N PRO A 51 13.28 -17.95 -1.52
CA PRO A 51 13.72 -18.81 -0.44
C PRO A 51 15.07 -18.28 0.02
N ASP A 52 15.25 -18.14 1.33
CA ASP A 52 16.51 -17.81 1.94
C ASP A 52 17.60 -18.67 1.28
N ALA A 53 18.47 -18.00 0.53
CA ALA A 53 19.71 -18.59 0.06
C ALA A 53 20.69 -18.53 1.23
N GLU A 54 20.50 -19.41 2.20
CA GLU A 54 21.51 -19.81 3.19
C GLU A 54 21.72 -21.32 3.12
#